data_AF-H9TIA9-F1
#
_entry.id   AF-H9TIA9-F1
#
_cell.length_a   1.000
_cell.length_b   1.000
_cell.length_c   1.000
_cell.angle_alpha   90.00
_cell.angle_beta   90.00
_cell.angle_gamma   90.00
#
_symmetry.space_group_name_H-M   'P 1'
#
loop_
_entity.id
_entity.type
_entity.pdbx_description
1 polymer ?
#
loop_
_entity_poly.entity_id
_entity_poly.type
_entity_poly.pdbx_seq_one_letter_code
_entity_poly.pdbx_strand_id
1 'polypeptide(L)'
;MVYFDSKKNIIYQWLTNPKAWAILSNVRRISSSALSIINKHSKLYYPAYSKTAKMTYYANHCCHCKSMQGDFMMFDEPGGVFYPVTSEQAKKIKLHEVINETIFANANHRQAIE
;
A
#
# COMPACT_ATOMS: atom_id res chain seq x y z
N MET A 1 -17.17 9.20 8.80
CA MET A 1 -17.89 8.04 9.40
C MET A 1 -17.65 8.05 10.91
N VAL A 2 -18.61 7.57 11.71
CA VAL A 2 -18.51 7.55 13.19
C VAL A 2 -18.83 6.13 13.67
N TYR A 3 -18.03 5.59 14.59
CA TYR A 3 -18.22 4.29 15.21
C TYR A 3 -18.36 4.45 16.73
N PHE A 4 -19.40 3.90 17.32
CA PHE A 4 -19.61 3.90 18.77
C PHE A 4 -19.27 2.53 19.36
N ASP A 5 -18.27 2.49 20.25
CA ASP A 5 -17.93 1.30 21.04
C ASP A 5 -18.71 1.36 22.36
N SER A 6 -19.82 0.61 22.43
CA SER A 6 -20.69 0.57 23.61
C SER A 6 -20.03 -0.07 24.83
N LYS A 7 -19.01 -0.92 24.66
CA LYS A 7 -18.31 -1.55 25.79
C LYS A 7 -17.35 -0.59 26.45
N LYS A 8 -16.77 0.33 25.68
CA LYS A 8 -15.83 1.35 26.18
C LYS A 8 -16.48 2.70 26.42
N ASN A 9 -17.72 2.90 25.96
CA ASN A 9 -18.41 4.17 25.96
C ASN A 9 -17.61 5.28 25.24
N ILE A 10 -17.00 4.93 24.09
CA ILE A 10 -16.16 5.82 23.28
C ILE A 10 -16.74 5.96 21.87
N ILE A 11 -16.72 7.20 21.36
CA ILE A 11 -17.02 7.51 19.96
C ILE A 11 -15.71 7.67 19.21
N TYR A 12 -15.53 6.89 18.16
CA TYR A 12 -14.45 7.03 17.19
C TYR A 12 -14.96 7.79 15.97
N GLN A 13 -14.33 8.91 15.65
CA GLN A 13 -14.60 9.67 14.44
C GLN A 13 -13.44 9.48 13.46
N TRP A 14 -13.76 9.11 12.22
CA TRP A 14 -12.77 9.10 11.15
C TRP A 14 -12.48 10.54 10.73
N LEU A 15 -11.22 10.97 10.95
CA LEU A 15 -10.71 12.23 10.44
C LEU A 15 -9.96 11.95 9.13
N THR A 16 -10.38 12.62 8.05
CA THR A 16 -9.63 12.62 6.79
C THR A 16 -8.53 13.67 6.92
N ASN A 17 -7.26 13.27 6.88
CA ASN A 17 -6.16 14.21 6.79
C ASN A 17 -5.69 14.28 5.33
N PRO A 18 -6.13 15.28 4.55
CA PRO A 18 -5.74 15.39 3.14
C PRO A 18 -4.26 15.72 2.93
N LYS A 19 -3.54 16.13 3.99
CA LYS A 19 -2.12 16.47 3.95
C LYS A 19 -1.19 15.32 4.34
N ALA A 20 -1.72 14.24 4.91
CA ALA A 20 -0.91 13.09 5.32
C ALA A 20 -1.14 11.92 4.37
N TRP A 21 -0.10 11.53 3.64
CA TRP A 21 -0.08 10.26 2.93
C TRP A 21 0.58 9.19 3.80
N ALA A 22 -0.02 8.00 3.81
CA ALA A 22 0.55 6.83 4.43
C ALA A 22 0.91 5.82 3.34
N ILE A 23 2.16 5.38 3.33
CA ILE A 23 2.58 4.24 2.50
C ILE A 23 2.34 2.97 3.30
N LEU A 24 1.63 2.02 2.69
CA LEU A 24 1.45 0.70 3.26
C LEU A 24 2.56 -0.23 2.78
N SER A 25 3.21 -0.91 3.72
CA SER A 25 4.23 -1.94 3.45
C SER A 25 3.86 -3.24 4.16
N ASN A 26 4.43 -4.35 3.74
CA ASN A 26 4.19 -5.69 4.25
C ASN A 26 2.68 -5.99 4.32
N VAL A 27 1.94 -5.67 3.26
CA VAL A 27 0.48 -5.84 3.19
C VAL A 27 0.12 -7.32 3.26
N ARG A 28 -0.31 -7.79 4.44
CA ARG A 28 -0.66 -9.20 4.71
C ARG A 28 -2.08 -9.53 4.25
N ARG A 29 -3.00 -8.59 4.38
CA ARG A 29 -4.39 -8.71 3.92
C ARG A 29 -4.83 -7.39 3.32
N ILE A 30 -5.66 -7.47 2.28
CA ILE A 30 -6.32 -6.32 1.66
C ILE A 30 -7.74 -6.75 1.27
N SER A 31 -8.70 -5.82 1.32
CA SER A 31 -10.07 -6.11 0.91
C SER A 31 -10.13 -6.53 -0.56
N SER A 32 -11.09 -7.41 -0.89
CA SER A 32 -11.30 -7.86 -2.28
C SER A 32 -11.67 -6.71 -3.21
N SER A 33 -12.37 -5.68 -2.72
CA SER A 33 -12.68 -4.47 -3.47
C SER A 33 -11.42 -3.69 -3.87
N ALA A 34 -10.52 -3.44 -2.91
CA ALA A 34 -9.25 -2.77 -3.16
C ALA A 34 -8.34 -3.61 -4.07
N LEU A 35 -8.25 -4.93 -3.85
CA LEU A 35 -7.51 -5.82 -4.73
C LEU A 35 -8.08 -5.83 -6.15
N SER A 36 -9.40 -5.79 -6.32
CA SER A 36 -10.06 -5.70 -7.62
C SER A 36 -9.68 -4.43 -8.36
N ILE A 37 -9.64 -3.29 -7.66
CA ILE A 37 -9.20 -2.01 -8.22
C ILE A 37 -7.74 -2.07 -8.66
N ILE A 38 -6.83 -2.55 -7.81
CA ILE A 38 -5.41 -2.75 -8.18
C ILE A 38 -5.31 -3.65 -9.43
N ASN A 39 -6.08 -4.73 -9.44
CA ASN A 39 -6.13 -5.71 -10.52
C ASN A 39 -6.72 -5.19 -11.85
N LYS A 40 -7.32 -3.99 -11.90
CA LYS A 40 -7.65 -3.32 -13.16
C LYS A 40 -6.41 -2.75 -13.84
N HIS A 41 -5.35 -2.46 -13.08
CA HIS A 41 -4.11 -1.86 -13.57
C HIS A 41 -2.98 -2.88 -13.72
N SER A 42 -2.88 -3.85 -12.81
CA SER A 42 -1.86 -4.89 -12.88
C SER A 42 -2.31 -6.17 -12.19
N LYS A 43 -2.11 -7.33 -12.84
CA LYS A 43 -2.30 -8.65 -12.24
C LYS A 43 -1.04 -9.19 -11.54
N LEU A 44 0.03 -8.39 -11.49
CA LEU A 44 1.33 -8.79 -10.96
C LEU A 44 1.52 -8.42 -9.48
N TYR A 45 0.46 -7.99 -8.82
CA TYR A 45 0.45 -7.72 -7.39
C TYR A 45 -0.33 -8.83 -6.66
N TYR A 46 0.39 -9.78 -6.07
CA TYR A 46 -0.20 -10.94 -5.41
C TYR A 46 0.68 -11.43 -4.23
N PRO A 47 0.16 -12.28 -3.34
CA PRO A 47 0.92 -12.74 -2.18
C PRO A 47 2.10 -13.64 -2.56
N ALA A 48 3.27 -13.39 -1.97
CA ALA A 48 4.41 -14.28 -2.04
C ALA A 48 5.20 -14.30 -0.73
N TYR A 49 5.87 -15.41 -0.46
CA TYR A 49 6.70 -15.55 0.74
C TYR A 49 8.08 -14.90 0.51
N SER A 50 8.41 -13.92 1.35
CA SER A 50 9.76 -13.34 1.38
C SER A 50 10.61 -14.08 2.40
N LYS A 51 11.75 -14.64 1.96
CA LYS A 51 12.75 -15.23 2.86
C LYS A 51 13.37 -14.19 3.78
N THR A 52 13.62 -12.98 3.26
CA THR A 52 14.23 -11.88 4.02
C THR A 52 13.29 -11.36 5.11
N ALA A 53 12.03 -11.10 4.78
CA ALA A 53 11.03 -10.62 5.75
C ALA A 53 10.40 -11.75 6.59
N LYS A 54 10.68 -13.02 6.25
CA LYS A 54 10.13 -14.23 6.89
C LYS A 54 8.60 -14.24 6.98
N MET A 55 7.92 -13.70 5.99
CA MET A 55 6.46 -13.60 5.96
C MET A 55 5.91 -13.60 4.53
N THR A 56 4.65 -13.98 4.39
CA THR A 56 3.88 -13.82 3.14
C THR A 56 3.14 -12.49 3.17
N TYR A 57 3.29 -11.71 2.10
CA TYR A 57 2.59 -10.45 1.89
C TYR A 57 2.39 -10.20 0.40
N TYR A 58 1.46 -9.31 0.06
CA TYR A 58 1.24 -8.86 -1.30
C TYR A 58 2.42 -8.03 -1.78
N ALA A 59 3.04 -8.45 -2.88
CA ALA A 59 4.17 -7.79 -3.49
C ALA A 59 4.03 -7.76 -5.00
N ASN A 60 4.77 -6.85 -5.64
CA ASN A 60 4.90 -6.82 -7.08
C ASN A 60 5.70 -8.05 -7.55
N HIS A 61 5.43 -8.50 -8.77
CA HIS A 61 6.14 -9.61 -9.41
C HIS A 61 6.61 -9.19 -10.79
N CYS A 62 7.83 -9.60 -11.14
CA CYS A 62 8.39 -9.31 -12.45
C CYS A 62 7.50 -9.89 -13.55
N CYS A 63 7.13 -9.07 -14.55
CA CYS A 63 6.30 -9.51 -15.66
C CYS A 63 6.93 -10.65 -16.48
N HIS A 64 8.26 -10.73 -16.51
CA HIS A 64 9.03 -11.73 -17.27
C HIS A 64 9.29 -13.02 -16.47
N CYS A 65 9.99 -12.92 -15.33
CA CYS A 65 10.44 -14.10 -14.57
C CYS A 65 9.55 -14.46 -13.37
N LYS A 66 8.53 -13.65 -13.06
CA LYS A 66 7.65 -13.81 -11.90
C LYS A 66 8.36 -13.80 -10.55
N SER A 67 9.62 -13.35 -10.50
CA SER A 67 10.30 -13.14 -9.22
C SER A 67 9.57 -12.07 -8.42
N MET A 68 9.41 -12.33 -7.11
CA MET A 68 8.90 -11.36 -6.15
C MET A 68 9.81 -10.14 -6.10
N GLN A 69 9.20 -8.95 -6.10
CA GLN A 69 9.85 -7.66 -5.92
C GLN A 69 9.35 -7.08 -4.59
N GLY A 70 10.12 -7.30 -3.53
CA GLY A 70 9.77 -6.89 -2.17
C GLY A 70 9.82 -5.37 -1.96
N ASP A 71 9.24 -4.93 -0.86
CA ASP A 71 9.02 -3.50 -0.56
C ASP A 71 10.31 -2.69 -0.44
N PHE A 72 11.43 -3.32 -0.04
CA PHE A 72 12.69 -2.62 0.17
C PHE A 72 13.20 -1.90 -1.10
N MET A 73 13.34 -2.64 -2.21
CA MET A 73 13.76 -2.09 -3.51
C MET A 73 12.72 -1.16 -4.15
N MET A 74 11.50 -1.15 -3.61
CA MET A 74 10.38 -0.37 -4.12
C MET A 74 10.29 0.98 -3.41
N PHE A 75 10.34 0.99 -2.08
CA PHE A 75 9.98 2.13 -1.23
C PHE A 75 11.05 2.56 -0.23
N ASP A 76 12.01 1.71 0.11
CA ASP A 76 12.92 1.95 1.26
C ASP A 76 14.32 2.43 0.85
N GLU A 77 14.65 2.41 -0.44
CA GLU A 77 15.93 2.90 -0.94
C GLU A 77 15.77 4.12 -1.86
N PRO A 78 16.56 5.18 -1.66
CA PRO A 78 16.61 6.32 -2.58
C PRO A 78 16.88 5.87 -4.03
N GLY A 79 16.02 6.27 -4.96
CA GLY A 79 16.09 5.85 -6.37
C GLY A 79 15.28 4.59 -6.69
N GLY A 80 14.65 3.97 -5.68
CA GLY A 80 13.64 2.93 -5.87
C GLY A 80 12.45 3.42 -6.71
N VAL A 81 11.69 2.48 -7.28
CA VAL A 81 10.59 2.78 -8.24
C VAL A 81 9.56 3.74 -7.65
N PHE A 82 9.31 3.66 -6.35
CA PHE A 82 8.39 4.53 -5.61
C PHE A 82 9.09 5.40 -4.55
N TYR A 83 10.42 5.51 -4.62
CA TYR A 83 11.22 6.47 -3.86
C TYR A 83 12.09 7.30 -4.82
N PRO A 84 11.47 8.13 -5.67
CA PRO A 84 12.20 8.93 -6.65
C PRO A 84 13.07 9.98 -5.95
N VAL A 85 14.32 10.11 -6.41
CA VAL A 85 15.27 11.15 -5.96
C VAL A 85 15.46 12.26 -6.99
N THR A 86 14.77 12.15 -8.13
CA THR A 86 14.76 13.16 -9.19
C THR A 86 13.34 13.40 -9.69
N SER A 87 13.09 14.59 -10.22
CA SER A 87 11.81 14.93 -10.87
C SER A 87 11.51 14.00 -12.05
N GLU A 88 12.52 13.60 -12.83
CA GLU A 88 12.36 12.68 -13.96
C GLU A 88 11.96 11.26 -13.53
N GLN A 89 12.43 10.79 -12.37
CA GLN A 89 11.94 9.54 -11.79
C GLN A 89 10.49 9.69 -11.32
N ALA A 90 10.17 10.78 -10.61
CA ALA A 90 8.83 11.02 -10.11
C ALA A 90 7.77 11.10 -11.23
N LYS A 91 8.11 11.72 -12.38
CA LYS A 91 7.23 11.80 -13.56
C LYS A 91 6.82 10.44 -14.14
N LYS A 92 7.56 9.36 -13.85
CA LYS A 92 7.23 8.00 -14.31
C LYS A 92 6.16 7.33 -13.45
N ILE A 93 5.88 7.86 -12.27
CA ILE A 93 4.90 7.31 -11.34
C ILE A 93 3.51 7.83 -11.73
N LYS A 94 2.58 6.90 -11.95
CA LYS A 94 1.16 7.22 -12.19
C LYS A 94 0.35 6.86 -10.95
N LEU A 95 -0.32 7.86 -10.39
CA LEU A 95 -1.24 7.67 -9.28
C LEU A 95 -2.65 7.40 -9.81
N HIS A 96 -3.33 6.42 -9.21
CA HIS A 96 -4.71 6.08 -9.49
C HIS A 96 -5.52 6.29 -8.23
N GLU A 97 -6.38 7.31 -8.23
CA GLU A 97 -7.23 7.62 -7.09
C GLU A 97 -8.37 6.60 -6.97
N VAL A 98 -8.68 6.24 -5.72
CA VAL A 98 -9.81 5.38 -5.38
C VAL A 98 -10.83 6.22 -4.63
N ILE A 99 -11.92 6.56 -5.31
CA ILE A 99 -12.98 7.42 -4.79
C ILE A 99 -14.15 6.55 -4.32
N ASN A 100 -14.82 6.97 -3.23
CA ASN A 100 -16.03 6.35 -2.69
C ASN A 100 -15.91 4.88 -2.26
N GLU A 101 -14.70 4.38 -2.01
CA GLU A 101 -14.47 3.02 -1.54
C GLU A 101 -13.64 3.04 -0.25
N THR A 102 -14.04 2.24 0.74
CA THR A 102 -13.23 2.04 1.95
C THR A 102 -12.25 0.90 1.72
N ILE A 103 -10.96 1.20 1.81
CA ILE A 103 -9.90 0.18 1.71
C ILE A 103 -9.60 -0.36 3.10
N PHE A 104 -9.80 -1.66 3.30
CA PHE A 104 -9.36 -2.36 4.50
C PHE A 104 -8.07 -3.10 4.20
N ALA A 105 -7.05 -2.89 5.04
CA ALA A 105 -5.77 -3.59 4.92
C ALA A 105 -5.19 -3.95 6.28
N ASN A 106 -4.50 -5.09 6.35
CA ASN A 106 -3.59 -5.43 7.44
C ASN A 106 -2.17 -5.27 6.89
N ALA A 107 -1.50 -4.20 7.29
CA ALA A 107 -0.20 -3.79 6.78
C ALA A 107 0.56 -3.00 7.85
N ASN A 108 1.84 -2.76 7.59
CA ASN A 108 2.57 -1.69 8.26
C ASN A 108 2.23 -0.37 7.57
N HIS A 109 2.20 0.74 8.32
CA HIS A 109 2.01 2.08 7.76
C HIS A 109 3.20 2.95 8.12
N ARG A 110 3.68 3.74 7.17
CA ARG A 110 4.62 4.84 7.42
C ARG A 110 3.93 6.13 7.00
N GLN A 111 3.79 7.07 7.94
CA GLN A 111 3.34 8.41 7.61
C GLN A 111 4.52 9.15 6.99
N ALA A 112 4.32 9.70 5.79
CA ALA A 112 5.18 10.76 5.31
C ALA A 112 4.82 12.01 6.12
N ILE A 113 5.73 12.43 6.99
CA ILE A 113 5.62 13.71 7.67
C ILE A 113 6.24 14.73 6.71
N GLU A 114 5.46 15.75 6.31
CA GLU A 114 5.95 16.90 5.54
C GLU A 114 7.10 17.62 6.26
#